data_AF-A0A6N2ZND4-F1
#
_entry.id   AF-A0A6N2ZND4-F1
#
_cell.length_a   1.000
_cell.length_b   1.000
_cell.length_c   1.000
_cell.angle_alpha   90.00
_cell.angle_beta   90.00
_cell.angle_gamma   90.00
#
_symmetry.space_group_name_H-M   'P 1'
#
loop_
_entity.id
_entity.type
_entity.pdbx_description
1 polymer ?
#
loop_
_entity_poly.entity_id
_entity_poly.type
_entity_poly.pdbx_seq_one_letter_code
_entity_poly.pdbx_strand_id
1 'polypeptide(L)' 'MLYEKFPEQKYKYRNREFWCRGYYVDTAGKNAKKIQEYIQCQYEQDKAGEQLTMPNF' A
#
# COMPACT_ATOMS: atom_id res chain seq x y z
N MET A 1 -9.33 13.76 1.64
CA MET A 1 -8.35 12.70 1.98
C MET A 1 -8.96 11.69 2.93
N LEU A 2 -8.53 10.42 2.91
CA LEU A 2 -9.13 9.34 3.72
C LEU A 2 -9.22 9.70 5.21
N TYR A 3 -8.16 10.25 5.78
CA TYR A 3 -8.13 10.62 7.21
C TYR A 3 -8.98 11.84 7.57
N GLU A 4 -9.37 12.68 6.60
CA GLU A 4 -10.33 13.77 6.85
C GLU A 4 -11.76 13.22 6.95
N LYS A 5 -12.06 12.13 6.23
CA LYS A 5 -13.35 11.44 6.31
C LYS A 5 -13.41 10.43 7.46
N PHE A 6 -12.28 9.84 7.81
CA PHE A 6 -12.17 8.77 8.81
C PHE A 6 -11.00 9.01 9.78
N PRO A 7 -11.16 9.96 10.74
CA PRO A 7 -10.09 10.32 11.67
C PRO A 7 -9.66 9.16 12.57
N GLU A 8 -10.57 8.22 12.87
CA GLU A 8 -10.32 7.06 13.71
C GLU A 8 -9.29 6.10 13.11
N GLN A 9 -9.20 6.06 11.77
CA GLN A 9 -8.19 5.24 11.08
C GLN A 9 -6.78 5.75 11.37
N LYS A 10 -6.59 7.06 11.61
CA LYS A 10 -5.27 7.61 11.95
C LYS A 10 -4.72 7.00 13.24
N TYR A 11 -5.59 6.73 14.22
CA TYR A 11 -5.18 6.10 15.48
C TYR A 11 -4.87 4.62 15.31
N LYS A 12 -5.65 3.92 14.47
CA LYS A 12 -5.44 2.50 14.17
C LYS A 12 -4.15 2.26 13.38
N TYR A 13 -3.86 3.12 12.41
CA TYR A 13 -2.67 3.04 11.58
C TYR A 13 -1.44 3.72 12.21
N ARG A 14 -1.62 4.55 13.25
CA ARG A 14 -0.54 5.29 13.94
C ARG A 14 0.40 5.98 12.93
N ASN A 15 1.67 5.57 12.90
CA ASN A 15 2.71 6.10 12.03
C ASN A 15 2.80 5.36 10.67
N ARG A 16 1.80 4.55 10.31
CA ARG A 16 1.78 3.82 9.03
C ARG A 16 1.11 4.62 7.93
N GLU A 17 1.64 4.47 6.73
CA GLU A 17 1.01 4.95 5.51
C GLU A 17 -0.14 4.03 5.13
N PHE A 18 -1.23 4.62 4.64
CA PHE A 18 -2.40 3.86 4.20
C PHE A 18 -2.17 3.17 2.85
N TRP A 19 -1.39 3.79 1.97
CA TRP A 19 -1.07 3.28 0.64
C TRP A 19 0.35 2.70 0.61
N CYS A 20 0.55 1.69 -0.24
CA CYS A 20 1.89 1.27 -0.67
C CYS A 20 2.60 2.45 -1.35
N ARG A 21 3.94 2.47 -1.30
CA ARG A 21 4.73 3.55 -1.91
C ARG A 21 4.66 3.56 -3.44
N GLY A 22 4.49 2.39 -4.05
CA GLY A 22 4.38 2.24 -5.49
C GLY A 22 2.94 2.34 -6.00
N TYR A 23 2.81 2.69 -7.29
CA TYR A 23 1.57 2.56 -8.04
C TYR A 23 1.81 1.94 -9.42
N TYR A 24 0.79 1.24 -9.93
CA TYR A 24 0.73 0.75 -11.31
C TYR A 24 -0.35 1.49 -12.08
N VAL A 25 -0.04 1.89 -13.30
CA VAL A 25 -0.96 2.58 -14.21
C VAL A 25 -0.90 1.88 -15.55
N ASP A 26 -2.09 1.61 -16.11
CA ASP A 26 -2.27 1.14 -17.48
C ASP A 26 -3.27 2.06 -18.18
N THR A 27 -3.20 2.08 -19.51
CA THR A 27 -4.19 2.74 -20.37
C THR A 27 -5.48 1.89 -20.41
N ALA A 28 -6.47 2.26 -21.23
CA ALA A 28 -7.81 1.64 -21.23
C ALA A 28 -7.88 0.17 -21.75
N GLY A 29 -6.90 -0.66 -21.42
CA GLY A 29 -6.94 -2.11 -21.48
C GLY A 29 -6.50 -2.66 -20.13
N LYS A 30 -7.35 -3.41 -19.42
CA LYS A 30 -6.96 -4.00 -18.14
C LYS A 30 -6.05 -5.20 -18.38
N ASN A 31 -4.75 -5.04 -18.20
CA ASN A 31 -3.83 -6.19 -18.21
C ASN A 31 -3.80 -6.88 -16.84
N ALA A 32 -4.74 -7.81 -16.63
CA ALA A 32 -4.87 -8.53 -15.36
C ALA A 32 -3.58 -9.25 -14.93
N LYS A 33 -2.84 -9.82 -15.89
CA LYS A 33 -1.56 -10.49 -15.63
C LYS A 33 -0.51 -9.51 -15.09
N LYS A 34 -0.39 -8.34 -15.71
CA LYS A 34 0.56 -7.29 -15.25
C LYS A 34 0.18 -6.72 -13.89
N ILE A 35 -1.11 -6.53 -13.62
CA ILE A 35 -1.60 -6.09 -12.31
C ILE A 35 -1.23 -7.10 -11.23
N GLN A 36 -1.43 -8.40 -11.49
CA GLN A 36 -1.07 -9.47 -10.56
C GLN A 36 0.45 -9.52 -10.29
N GLU A 37 1.26 -9.49 -11.36
CA GLU A 37 2.72 -9.44 -11.26
C GLU A 37 3.16 -8.23 -10.41
N TYR A 38 2.59 -7.06 -10.67
CA TYR A 38 2.91 -5.83 -9.94
C TYR A 38 2.59 -5.92 -8.45
N ILE A 39 1.39 -6.41 -8.09
CA ILE A 39 0.98 -6.55 -6.68
C ILE A 39 1.93 -7.50 -5.94
N GLN A 40 2.33 -8.62 -6.56
CA GLN A 40 3.26 -9.57 -5.95
C GLN A 40 4.62 -8.93 -5.68
N CYS A 41 5.19 -8.24 -6.67
CA CYS A 41 6.47 -7.55 -6.51
C CYS A 41 6.40 -6.43 -5.46
N GLN A 42 5.33 -5.64 -5.45
CA GLN A 42 5.14 -4.57 -4.46
C GLN A 42 5.06 -5.15 -3.04
N TYR A 43 4.35 -6.26 -2.86
CA TYR A 43 4.22 -6.92 -1.55
C TYR A 43 5.57 -7.40 -1.01
N GLU A 44 6.43 -7.96 -1.86
CA GLU A 44 7.78 -8.38 -1.49
C GLU A 44 8.67 -7.19 -1.10
N GLN A 45 8.60 -6.09 -1.86
CA GLN A 45 9.33 -4.86 -1.56
C GLN A 45 8.87 -4.22 -0.25
N ASP A 46 7.56 -4.16 -0.01
CA ASP A 46 6.99 -3.57 1.21
C ASP A 46 7.33 -4.41 2.46
N LYS A 47 7.43 -5.74 2.30
CA LYS A 47 7.90 -6.63 3.36
C LYS A 47 9.37 -6.37 3.70
N ALA A 48 10.21 -6.20 2.69
CA ALA A 48 11.64 -5.90 2.86
C ALA A 48 11.87 -4.48 3.43
N GLY A 49 11.03 -3.51 3.04
CA GLY A 49 11.11 -2.12 3.49
C GLY A 49 10.39 -1.83 4.82
N GLU A 50 10.00 -2.86 5.58
CA GLU A 50 9.32 -2.77 6.89
C GLU A 50 7.98 -2.03 6.89
N GLN A 51 7.42 -1.73 5.71
CA GLN A 51 6.13 -1.04 5.59
C GLN A 51 4.97 -1.91 6.09
N LEU A 52 5.13 -3.25 6.06
CA LEU A 52 4.14 -4.21 6.56
C LEU A 52 4.25 -4.46 8.08
N THR A 53 5.36 -4.11 8.72
CA THR A 53 5.63 -4.40 10.14
C THR A 53 5.31 -3.21 11.03
N MET A 54 5.02 -3.46 12.30
CA MET A 54 4.85 -2.39 13.30
C MET A 54 6.24 -2.21 13.90
N PRO A 55 6.79 -0.98 13.99
CA PRO A 55 7.98 -0.75 14.78
C PRO A 55 7.71 -1.26 16.20
N ASN A 56 8.54 -2.19 16.68
CA ASN A 56 8.47 -2.60 18.07
C ASN A 56 8.90 -1.40 18.92
N PHE A 57 8.04 -1.01 19.87
CA PHE A 57 8.35 -0.03 20.91
C PHE A 57 9.03 -0.74 22.09
#